data_AF-A0A3E2VVJ7-F1
#
_entry.id   AF-A0A3E2VVJ7-F1
#
_cell.length_a   1.000
_cell.length_b   1.000
_cell.length_c   1.000
_cell.angle_alpha   90.00
_cell.angle_beta   90.00
_cell.angle_gamma   90.00
#
_symmetry.space_group_name_H-M   'P 1'
#
loop_
_entity.id
_entity.type
_entity.pdbx_description
1 polymer ?
#
loop_
_entity_poly.entity_id
_entity_poly.type
_entity_poly.pdbx_seq_one_letter_code
_entity_poly.pdbx_strand_id
1 'polypeptide(L)'
;MSVFENDWIMRQIEGMTDMLGKVLLHREKSEIRVEDELSDEDVKKYHKEIQKLLKEKKYSEAIQYLRENFATGSMEYLKVALSAFDQLNSLREPELQEGGYSRQELYNDLEFITEQYGIHL
;
A
#
# COMPACT_ATOMS: atom_id res chain seq x y z
N MET A 1 -22.77 1.50 2.55
CA MET A 1 -21.97 1.06 3.70
C MET A 1 -22.60 1.60 4.97
N SER A 2 -22.79 0.74 5.95
CA SER A 2 -23.22 1.17 7.29
C SER A 2 -22.05 1.78 8.06
N VAL A 3 -22.33 2.60 9.08
CA VAL A 3 -21.29 3.16 9.97
C VAL A 3 -20.42 2.05 10.58
N PHE A 4 -21.02 0.90 10.90
CA PHE A 4 -20.32 -0.25 11.46
C PHE A 4 -19.37 -0.93 10.49
N GLU A 5 -19.69 -0.95 9.20
CA GLU A 5 -18.79 -1.49 8.16
C GLU A 5 -17.55 -0.60 8.01
N ASN A 6 -17.74 0.73 7.96
CA ASN A 6 -16.62 1.67 7.93
C ASN A 6 -15.74 1.56 9.18
N ASP A 7 -16.36 1.44 10.36
CA ASP A 7 -15.62 1.31 11.63
C ASP A 7 -14.83 0.00 11.72
N TRP A 8 -15.37 -1.09 11.16
CA TRP A 8 -14.69 -2.38 11.09
C TRP A 8 -13.53 -2.33 10.10
N ILE A 9 -13.72 -1.78 8.89
CA ILE A 9 -12.69 -1.62 7.86
C ILE A 9 -11.53 -0.76 8.39
N MET A 10 -11.83 0.35 9.05
CA MET A 10 -10.81 1.23 9.64
C MET A 10 -9.92 0.48 10.64
N ARG A 11 -10.50 -0.37 11.49
CA ARG A 11 -9.73 -1.18 12.44
C ARG A 11 -8.89 -2.26 11.77
N GLN A 12 -9.38 -2.85 10.68
CA GLN A 12 -8.59 -3.83 9.93
C GLN A 12 -7.41 -3.13 9.24
N ILE A 13 -7.63 -1.98 8.61
CA ILE A 13 -6.56 -1.18 7.99
C ILE A 13 -5.52 -0.79 9.04
N GLU A 14 -5.93 -0.31 10.23
CA GLU A 14 -5.01 0.01 11.32
C GLU A 14 -4.17 -1.20 11.71
N GLY A 15 -4.82 -2.35 11.98
CA GLY A 15 -4.13 -3.60 12.35
C GLY A 15 -3.14 -4.07 11.28
N MET A 16 -3.53 -3.97 10.01
CA MET A 16 -2.69 -4.26 8.85
C MET A 16 -1.47 -3.34 8.84
N THR A 17 -1.65 -2.02 8.85
CA THR A 17 -0.53 -1.07 8.84
C THR A 17 0.39 -1.22 10.05
N ASP A 18 -0.14 -1.54 11.21
CA ASP A 18 0.64 -1.71 12.44
C ASP A 18 1.49 -2.99 12.41
N MET A 19 0.95 -4.08 11.84
CA MET A 19 1.67 -5.32 11.60
C MET A 19 2.73 -5.14 10.51
N LEU A 20 2.40 -4.48 9.41
CA LEU A 20 3.32 -4.18 8.32
C LEU A 20 4.47 -3.28 8.78
N GLY A 21 4.17 -2.28 9.62
CA GLY A 21 5.18 -1.44 10.26
C GLY A 21 6.16 -2.26 11.10
N LYS A 22 5.67 -3.22 11.89
CA LYS A 22 6.53 -4.09 12.73
C LYS A 22 7.35 -5.08 11.90
N VAL A 23 6.77 -5.68 10.86
CA VAL A 23 7.43 -6.71 10.02
C VAL A 23 8.49 -6.10 9.11
N LEU A 24 8.26 -4.90 8.58
CA LEU A 24 9.12 -4.31 7.55
C LEU A 24 10.18 -3.36 8.10
N LEU A 25 9.89 -2.59 9.15
CA LEU A 25 10.74 -1.45 9.52
C LEU A 25 11.76 -1.72 10.63
N HIS A 26 11.61 -2.78 11.44
CA HIS A 26 12.44 -2.96 12.66
C HIS A 26 12.58 -1.67 13.50
N ARG A 27 11.64 -0.71 13.40
CA ARG A 27 11.72 0.62 14.02
C ARG A 27 10.33 1.13 14.38
N GLU A 28 10.27 1.75 15.56
CA GLU A 28 9.07 2.27 16.22
C GLU A 28 8.36 3.44 15.52
N LYS A 29 8.79 3.91 14.33
CA LYS A 29 8.21 5.10 13.66
C LYS A 29 8.07 4.99 12.13
N SER A 30 6.98 5.59 11.68
CA SER A 30 6.18 5.43 10.46
C SER A 30 6.69 6.15 9.19
N GLU A 31 7.94 5.95 8.78
CA GLU A 31 8.37 6.37 7.43
C GLU A 31 9.04 5.21 6.70
N ILE A 32 8.32 4.61 5.75
CA ILE A 32 8.88 3.62 4.84
C ILE A 32 9.76 4.35 3.81
N ARG A 33 11.06 4.43 4.08
CA ARG A 33 12.06 4.96 3.13
C ARG A 33 12.56 3.85 2.22
N VAL A 34 11.88 3.69 1.09
CA VAL A 34 12.15 2.62 0.13
C VAL A 34 13.44 2.86 -0.68
N GLU A 35 13.77 4.11 -0.99
CA GLU A 35 14.82 4.43 -1.99
C GLU A 35 16.23 3.95 -1.64
N ASP A 36 16.59 3.80 -0.36
CA ASP A 36 17.92 3.36 0.07
C ASP A 36 18.10 1.82 0.14
N GLU A 37 17.02 1.04 0.00
CA GLU A 37 17.04 -0.42 0.22
C GLU A 37 16.76 -1.27 -1.04
N LEU A 38 16.43 -0.65 -2.18
CA LEU A 38 16.15 -1.39 -3.42
C LEU A 38 17.44 -1.71 -4.16
N SER A 39 17.73 -3.00 -4.34
CA SER A 39 18.92 -3.45 -5.08
C SER A 39 18.61 -3.70 -6.56
N ASP A 40 17.38 -4.08 -6.88
CA ASP A 40 16.95 -4.44 -8.22
C ASP A 40 16.48 -3.21 -9.03
N GLU A 41 16.98 -3.04 -10.25
CA GLU A 41 16.63 -1.93 -11.14
C GLU A 41 15.16 -2.00 -11.60
N ASP A 42 14.60 -3.18 -11.78
CA ASP A 42 13.20 -3.36 -12.15
C ASP A 42 12.29 -2.95 -10.99
N VAL A 43 12.69 -3.23 -9.74
CA VAL A 43 11.96 -2.77 -8.55
C VAL A 43 12.08 -1.26 -8.37
N LYS A 44 13.25 -0.66 -8.64
CA LYS A 44 13.39 0.80 -8.62
C LYS A 44 12.50 1.48 -9.65
N LYS A 45 12.40 0.92 -10.86
CA LYS A 45 11.51 1.42 -11.90
C LYS A 45 10.05 1.29 -11.48
N TYR A 46 9.68 0.14 -10.93
CA TYR A 46 8.36 -0.13 -10.37
C TYR A 46 7.99 0.89 -9.29
N HIS A 47 8.89 1.15 -8.34
CA HIS A 47 8.71 2.16 -7.30
C HIS A 47 8.52 3.57 -7.87
N LYS A 48 9.38 3.98 -8.82
CA LYS A 48 9.32 5.31 -9.43
C LYS A 48 8.01 5.57 -10.15
N GLU A 49 7.50 4.59 -10.91
CA GLU A 49 6.22 4.74 -11.62
C GLU A 49 5.04 4.82 -10.65
N ILE A 50 5.02 4.00 -9.59
CA ILE A 50 3.99 4.11 -8.55
C ILE A 50 4.03 5.49 -7.88
N GLN A 51 5.21 5.94 -7.45
CA GLN A 51 5.36 7.26 -6.81
C GLN A 51 4.96 8.41 -7.72
N LYS A 52 5.20 8.29 -9.03
CA LYS A 52 4.75 9.27 -10.01
C LYS A 52 3.21 9.31 -10.09
N LEU A 53 2.55 8.16 -10.18
CA LEU A 53 1.09 8.07 -10.23
C LEU A 53 0.43 8.59 -8.95
N LEU A 54 1.01 8.27 -7.78
CA LEU A 54 0.55 8.80 -6.49
C LEU A 54 0.66 10.34 -6.43
N LYS A 55 1.78 10.92 -6.91
CA LYS A 55 1.96 12.39 -7.00
C LYS A 55 0.97 13.05 -7.96
N GLU A 56 0.59 12.37 -9.02
CA GLU A 56 -0.43 12.83 -9.97
C GLU A 56 -1.87 12.66 -9.45
N LYS A 57 -2.07 12.19 -8.20
CA LYS A 57 -3.36 11.82 -7.60
C LYS A 57 -4.12 10.72 -8.36
N LYS A 58 -3.42 9.93 -9.17
CA LYS A 58 -3.99 8.83 -9.95
C LYS A 58 -3.93 7.53 -9.14
N TYR A 59 -4.60 7.49 -7.99
CA TYR A 59 -4.44 6.40 -7.02
C TYR A 59 -4.92 5.05 -7.59
N SER A 60 -6.06 5.02 -8.27
CA SER A 60 -6.58 3.79 -8.87
C SER A 60 -5.64 3.25 -9.95
N GLU A 61 -5.05 4.12 -10.77
CA GLU A 61 -4.03 3.73 -11.76
C GLU A 61 -2.74 3.25 -11.08
N ALA A 62 -2.32 3.91 -9.99
CA ALA A 62 -1.14 3.51 -9.21
C ALA A 62 -1.29 2.09 -8.68
N ILE A 63 -2.44 1.76 -8.09
CA ILE A 63 -2.71 0.43 -7.55
C ILE A 63 -2.91 -0.62 -8.64
N GLN A 64 -3.54 -0.25 -9.77
CA GLN A 64 -3.61 -1.14 -10.92
C GLN A 64 -2.22 -1.50 -11.43
N TYR A 65 -1.36 -0.51 -11.67
CA TYR A 65 0.02 -0.72 -12.11
C TYR A 65 0.80 -1.56 -11.09
N LEU A 66 0.61 -1.26 -9.80
CA LEU A 66 1.22 -1.98 -8.69
C LEU A 66 0.86 -3.47 -8.78
N ARG A 67 -0.42 -3.85 -8.91
CA ARG A 67 -0.88 -5.24 -9.02
C ARG A 67 -0.38 -5.92 -10.30
N GLU A 68 -0.46 -5.24 -11.44
CA GLU A 68 -0.08 -5.80 -12.75
C GLU A 68 1.42 -6.13 -12.84
N ASN A 69 2.26 -5.32 -12.20
CA ASN A 69 3.71 -5.48 -12.22
C ASN A 69 4.24 -6.12 -10.92
N PHE A 70 3.35 -6.63 -10.07
CA PHE A 70 3.74 -7.24 -8.80
C PHE A 70 4.37 -8.61 -9.02
N ALA A 71 5.63 -8.77 -8.63
CA ALA A 71 6.32 -10.06 -8.65
C ALA A 71 6.16 -10.77 -7.30
N THR A 72 5.49 -11.93 -7.31
CA THR A 72 5.40 -12.80 -6.14
C THR A 72 6.76 -13.44 -5.85
N GLY A 73 7.20 -13.38 -4.59
CA GLY A 73 8.48 -13.97 -4.14
C GLY A 73 9.66 -12.98 -4.01
N SER A 74 9.47 -11.69 -4.32
CA SER A 74 10.47 -10.66 -4.05
C SER A 74 10.01 -9.68 -2.98
N MET A 75 10.68 -9.73 -1.83
CA MET A 75 10.36 -8.88 -0.68
C MET A 75 10.54 -7.37 -0.98
N GLU A 76 11.33 -7.01 -1.99
CA GLU A 76 11.47 -5.62 -2.43
C GLU A 76 10.17 -5.10 -3.10
N TYR A 77 9.49 -5.92 -3.92
CA TYR A 77 8.18 -5.55 -4.49
C TYR A 77 7.13 -5.38 -3.40
N LEU A 78 7.14 -6.27 -2.40
CA LEU A 78 6.25 -6.13 -1.24
C LEU A 78 6.53 -4.82 -0.49
N LYS A 79 7.79 -4.48 -0.21
CA LYS A 79 8.14 -3.20 0.43
C LYS A 79 7.61 -1.99 -0.35
N VAL A 80 7.78 -1.98 -1.67
CA VAL A 80 7.25 -0.92 -2.53
C VAL A 80 5.73 -0.84 -2.43
N ALA A 81 5.04 -1.97 -2.55
CA ALA A 81 3.58 -2.01 -2.49
C ALA A 81 3.06 -1.47 -1.16
N LEU A 82 3.66 -1.90 -0.06
CA LEU A 82 3.26 -1.49 1.29
C LEU A 82 3.58 -0.02 1.55
N SER A 83 4.67 0.53 0.99
CA SER A 83 4.94 1.96 1.03
C SER A 83 3.87 2.79 0.33
N ALA A 84 3.32 2.28 -0.79
CA ALA A 84 2.26 2.95 -1.51
C ALA A 84 0.96 2.94 -0.71
N PHE A 85 0.62 1.81 -0.10
CA PHE A 85 -0.55 1.70 0.76
C PHE A 85 -0.46 2.57 2.01
N ASP A 86 0.71 2.68 2.64
CA ASP A 86 0.92 3.56 3.81
C ASP A 86 0.70 5.03 3.43
N GLN A 87 1.24 5.46 2.27
CA GLN A 87 0.98 6.79 1.73
C GLN A 87 -0.51 7.04 1.49
N LEU A 88 -1.22 6.10 0.84
CA LEU A 88 -2.66 6.21 0.63
C LEU A 88 -3.44 6.21 1.94
N ASN A 89 -3.00 5.43 2.93
CA ASN A 89 -3.66 5.37 4.23
C ASN A 89 -3.56 6.70 4.99
N SER A 90 -2.47 7.45 4.79
CA SER A 90 -2.25 8.76 5.40
C SER A 90 -3.14 9.89 4.83
N LEU A 91 -3.72 9.69 3.64
CA LEU A 91 -4.57 10.69 2.96
C LEU A 91 -5.97 10.76 3.56
N ARG A 92 -6.60 11.94 3.52
CA ARG A 92 -7.99 12.05 3.99
C ARG A 92 -8.97 11.48 2.97
N GLU A 93 -10.15 11.06 3.45
CA GLU A 93 -11.26 10.58 2.62
C GLU A 93 -11.55 11.44 1.37
N PRO A 94 -11.70 12.78 1.46
CA PRO A 94 -11.94 13.60 0.27
C PRO A 94 -10.78 13.58 -0.73
N GLU A 95 -9.53 13.43 -0.26
CA GLU A 95 -8.36 13.36 -1.15
C GLU A 95 -8.34 12.05 -1.92
N LEU A 96 -8.65 10.93 -1.26
CA LEU A 96 -8.79 9.63 -1.90
C LEU A 96 -9.91 9.64 -2.94
N GLN A 97 -11.06 10.24 -2.60
CA GLN A 97 -12.18 10.37 -3.52
C GLN A 97 -11.87 11.25 -4.73
N GLU A 98 -11.10 12.34 -4.57
CA GLU A 98 -10.61 13.14 -5.71
C GLU A 98 -9.79 12.31 -6.70
N GLY A 99 -9.02 11.34 -6.20
CA GLY A 99 -8.24 10.40 -7.00
C GLY A 99 -9.01 9.17 -7.47
N GLY A 100 -10.34 9.12 -7.25
CA GLY A 100 -11.20 8.02 -7.67
C GLY A 100 -10.96 6.72 -6.90
N TYR A 101 -10.49 6.81 -5.66
CA TYR A 101 -10.13 5.67 -4.82
C TYR A 101 -10.85 5.75 -3.47
N SER A 102 -11.12 4.60 -2.87
CA SER A 102 -11.86 4.49 -1.60
C SER A 102 -11.11 3.68 -0.55
N ARG A 103 -11.48 3.88 0.72
CA ARG A 103 -10.95 3.08 1.84
C ARG A 103 -11.25 1.59 1.70
N GLN A 104 -12.40 1.25 1.12
CA GLN A 104 -12.77 -0.13 0.82
C GLN A 104 -11.84 -0.75 -0.23
N GLU A 105 -11.52 -0.02 -1.30
CA GLU A 105 -10.59 -0.49 -2.32
C GLU A 105 -9.18 -0.66 -1.74
N LEU A 106 -8.73 0.29 -0.92
CA LEU A 106 -7.46 0.18 -0.19
C LEU A 106 -7.39 -1.11 0.62
N TYR A 107 -8.44 -1.42 1.39
CA TYR A 107 -8.52 -2.65 2.16
C TYR A 107 -8.45 -3.90 1.27
N ASN A 108 -9.29 -3.98 0.23
CA ASN A 108 -9.34 -5.13 -0.67
C ASN A 108 -8.00 -5.36 -1.38
N ASP A 109 -7.33 -4.29 -1.78
CA ASP A 109 -6.06 -4.35 -2.50
C ASP A 109 -4.89 -4.73 -1.60
N LEU A 110 -4.92 -4.27 -0.36
CA LEU A 110 -3.94 -4.65 0.65
C LEU A 110 -4.11 -6.11 1.08
N GLU A 111 -5.36 -6.57 1.26
CA GLU A 111 -5.70 -7.97 1.51
C GLU A 111 -5.19 -8.87 0.37
N PHE A 112 -5.47 -8.52 -0.89
CA PHE A 112 -4.99 -9.27 -2.05
C PHE A 112 -3.47 -9.45 -2.04
N ILE A 113 -2.72 -8.38 -1.75
CA ILE A 113 -1.24 -8.40 -1.79
C ILE A 113 -0.64 -9.16 -0.61
N THR A 114 -1.22 -9.02 0.58
CA THR A 114 -0.76 -9.73 1.78
C THR A 114 -1.02 -11.23 1.68
N GLU A 115 -2.15 -11.63 1.10
CA GLU A 115 -2.44 -13.04 0.79
C GLU A 115 -1.40 -13.67 -0.15
N GLN A 116 -0.89 -12.94 -1.15
CA GLN A 116 0.15 -13.46 -2.04
C GLN A 116 1.46 -13.81 -1.32
N TYR A 117 1.66 -13.27 -0.12
CA TYR A 117 2.84 -13.53 0.73
C TYR A 117 2.53 -14.50 1.88
N GLY A 118 1.35 -15.12 1.89
CA GLY A 118 0.90 -15.99 2.98
C GLY A 118 0.70 -15.25 4.31
N ILE A 119 0.59 -13.92 4.26
CA ILE A 119 0.22 -13.10 5.41
C ILE A 119 -1.29 -13.07 5.44
N HIS A 120 -1.88 -13.99 6.21
CA HIS A 120 -3.31 -13.98 6.51
C HIS A 120 -3.53 -13.05 7.71
N LEU A 121 -4.39 -12.04 7.51
CA LEU A 121 -4.78 -11.05 8.52
C LEU A 121 -6.05 -11.47 9.24
#